data_AF-A0ABD0RSS6-F1
#
_entry.id   AF-A0ABD0RSS6-F1
#
_cell.length_a   1.000
_cell.length_b   1.000
_cell.length_c   1.000
_cell.angle_alpha   90.00
_cell.angle_beta   90.00
_cell.angle_gamma   90.00
#
_symmetry.space_group_name_H-M   'P 1'
#
loop_
_entity.id
_entity.type
_entity.pdbx_description
1 polymer ?
#
loop_
_entity_poly.entity_id
_entity_poly.type
_entity_poly.pdbx_seq_one_letter_code
_entity_poly.pdbx_strand_id
1 'polypeptide(L)'
;MVKDGALGCFPSSPATCSVYGDPHYITFDGKAYSFWGTCNYTIAKTCGPTDTQFEITARNEGESNSATSSLNSVALHMEGLHIVIGKNKQVYVSV
;
A
#
# COMPACT_ATOMS: atom_id res chain seq x y z
N MET A 1 16.48 -15.41 19.32
CA MET A 1 17.64 -14.57 18.95
C MET A 1 17.88 -13.55 20.05
N VAL A 2 19.08 -13.00 20.22
CA VAL A 2 19.37 -11.98 21.24
C VAL A 2 19.30 -10.60 20.58
N LYS A 3 18.47 -9.70 21.12
CA LYS A 3 18.41 -8.28 20.73
C LYS A 3 18.53 -7.43 21.99
N ASP A 4 19.42 -6.43 21.97
CA ASP A 4 19.71 -5.55 23.12
C ASP A 4 20.03 -6.32 24.43
N GLY A 5 20.72 -7.45 24.31
CA GLY A 5 21.09 -8.31 25.45
C GLY A 5 19.97 -9.24 25.96
N ALA A 6 18.75 -9.15 25.42
CA ALA A 6 17.63 -10.02 25.80
C ALA A 6 17.44 -11.16 24.79
N LEU A 7 17.41 -12.40 25.27
CA LEU A 7 17.01 -13.56 24.47
C LEU A 7 15.49 -13.52 24.26
N GLY A 8 15.05 -13.51 23.00
CA GLY A 8 13.63 -13.49 22.67
C GLY A 8 13.32 -13.89 21.23
N CYS A 9 12.02 -13.91 20.92
CA CYS A 9 11.51 -14.02 19.56
C CYS A 9 11.26 -12.60 19.05
N PHE A 10 12.10 -12.14 18.14
CA PHE A 10 11.96 -10.85 17.50
C PHE A 10 11.58 -11.06 16.03
N PRO A 11 10.81 -10.15 15.41
CA PRO A 11 10.50 -10.25 14.00
C PRO A 11 11.78 -10.33 13.17
N SER A 12 11.93 -11.40 12.40
CA SER A 12 13.12 -11.63 11.56
C SER A 12 13.05 -10.90 10.22
N SER A 13 11.88 -10.40 9.83
CA SER A 13 11.64 -9.73 8.56
C SER A 13 10.63 -8.58 8.70
N PRO A 14 10.67 -7.58 7.81
CA PRO A 14 9.60 -6.61 7.68
C PRO A 14 8.25 -7.29 7.43
N ALA A 15 7.17 -6.71 7.95
CA ALA A 15 5.83 -7.09 7.54
C ALA A 15 5.56 -6.54 6.12
N THR A 16 4.86 -7.30 5.29
CA THR A 16 4.54 -6.89 3.91
C THR A 16 3.03 -6.87 3.72
N CYS A 17 2.51 -5.75 3.23
CA CYS A 17 1.18 -5.66 2.64
C CYS A 17 1.31 -5.76 1.12
N SER A 18 0.38 -6.45 0.47
CA SER A 18 0.39 -6.65 -0.99
C SER A 18 -0.96 -6.31 -1.59
N VAL A 19 -0.94 -5.61 -2.73
CA VAL A 19 -2.11 -5.31 -3.57
C VAL A 19 -1.79 -5.74 -4.99
N TYR A 20 -2.64 -6.56 -5.60
CA TYR A 20 -2.39 -7.12 -6.93
C TYR A 20 -3.70 -7.53 -7.62
N GLY A 21 -3.68 -7.65 -8.95
CA GLY A 21 -4.81 -8.18 -9.72
C GLY A 21 -6.09 -7.34 -9.64
N ASP A 22 -7.23 -8.02 -9.46
CA ASP A 22 -8.61 -7.53 -9.48
C ASP A 22 -9.24 -7.36 -8.08
N PRO A 23 -9.01 -6.20 -7.47
CA PRO A 23 -7.91 -6.03 -6.56
C PRO A 23 -7.99 -6.98 -5.35
N HIS A 24 -6.97 -7.82 -5.22
CA HIS A 24 -6.71 -8.66 -4.06
C HIS A 24 -5.75 -7.96 -3.10
N TYR A 25 -6.04 -8.08 -1.81
CA TYR A 25 -5.29 -7.47 -0.73
C TYR A 25 -4.79 -8.56 0.22
N ILE A 26 -3.54 -8.44 0.65
CA ILE A 26 -2.97 -9.16 1.78
C ILE A 26 -2.46 -8.11 2.76
N THR A 27 -3.03 -8.07 3.96
CA THR A 27 -2.65 -7.13 5.01
C THR A 27 -1.31 -7.50 5.66
N PHE A 28 -0.75 -6.60 6.46
CA PHE A 28 0.51 -6.83 7.18
C PHE A 28 0.47 -8.03 8.15
N ASP A 29 -0.70 -8.34 8.70
CA ASP A 29 -0.96 -9.52 9.56
C ASP A 29 -1.41 -10.76 8.76
N GLY A 30 -1.33 -10.71 7.42
CA GLY A 30 -1.53 -11.86 6.55
C GLY A 30 -2.98 -12.16 6.16
N LYS A 31 -3.93 -11.28 6.49
CA LYS A 31 -5.34 -11.47 6.10
C LYS A 31 -5.52 -11.18 4.61
N ALA A 32 -6.02 -12.18 3.88
CA ALA A 32 -6.37 -12.05 2.47
C ALA A 32 -7.84 -11.65 2.29
N TYR A 33 -8.12 -10.69 1.39
CA TYR A 33 -9.47 -10.34 0.97
C TYR A 33 -9.49 -9.69 -0.44
N SER A 34 -10.68 -9.67 -1.05
CA SER A 34 -10.93 -8.96 -2.32
C SER A 34 -11.87 -7.79 -2.09
N PHE A 35 -11.65 -6.69 -2.80
CA PHE A 35 -12.49 -5.49 -2.67
C PHE A 35 -12.64 -4.75 -4.01
N TRP A 36 -13.80 -4.88 -4.65
CA TRP A 36 -14.08 -4.30 -5.97
C TRP A 36 -14.61 -2.85 -5.91
N GLY A 37 -13.87 -1.97 -5.24
CA GLY A 37 -14.13 -0.52 -5.23
C GLY A 37 -13.50 0.19 -6.44
N THR A 38 -14.04 1.35 -6.85
CA THR A 38 -13.60 2.13 -8.05
C THR A 38 -13.06 3.54 -7.72
N CYS A 39 -12.70 3.78 -6.46
CA CYS A 39 -12.17 5.05 -5.99
C CYS A 39 -10.66 4.98 -5.69
N ASN A 40 -10.13 6.07 -5.12
CA ASN A 40 -8.86 6.07 -4.42
C ASN A 40 -9.05 5.56 -3.00
N TYR A 41 -8.20 4.64 -2.55
CA TYR A 41 -8.25 4.03 -1.23
C TYR A 41 -6.89 4.15 -0.54
N THR A 42 -6.89 4.51 0.75
CA THR A 42 -5.69 4.46 1.58
C THR A 42 -5.30 3.00 1.85
N ILE A 43 -4.08 2.63 1.47
CA ILE A 43 -3.51 1.29 1.69
C ILE A 43 -2.75 1.25 3.01
N ALA A 44 -1.91 2.25 3.23
CA ALA A 44 -1.16 2.40 4.46
C ALA A 44 -0.95 3.89 4.72
N LYS A 45 -1.04 4.29 5.98
CA LYS A 45 -0.64 5.63 6.41
C LYS A 45 -0.04 5.55 7.80
N THR A 46 0.86 6.47 8.10
CA THR A 46 1.34 6.65 9.47
C THR A 46 0.21 7.12 10.37
N CYS A 47 0.19 6.62 11.59
CA CYS A 47 -0.77 6.98 12.62
C CYS A 47 -0.01 7.44 13.86
N GLY A 48 -0.39 8.60 14.41
CA GLY A 48 0.25 9.15 15.61
C GLY A 48 1.52 9.96 15.33
N PRO A 49 2.16 10.48 16.39
CA PRO A 49 3.35 11.31 16.28
C PRO A 49 4.57 10.44 15.96
N THR A 50 4.94 10.41 14.68
CA THR A 50 6.17 9.79 14.16
C THR A 50 6.97 10.83 13.38
N ASP A 51 8.30 10.70 13.39
CA ASP A 51 9.20 11.64 12.71
C ASP A 51 8.92 11.73 11.20
N THR A 52 8.63 10.58 10.58
CA THR A 52 8.23 10.51 9.17
C THR A 52 6.73 10.28 9.08
N GLN A 53 6.05 11.11 8.29
CA GLN A 53 4.62 10.95 7.97
C GLN A 53 4.46 10.58 6.49
N PHE A 54 3.76 9.50 6.21
CA PHE A 54 3.49 9.08 4.83
C PHE A 54 2.08 8.53 4.65
N GLU A 55 1.59 8.63 3.43
CA GLU A 55 0.37 7.98 2.96
C GLU A 55 0.62 7.27 1.63
N ILE A 56 0.20 6.01 1.54
CA ILE A 56 0.16 5.22 0.31
C ILE A 56 -1.31 5.05 -0.07
N THR A 57 -1.67 5.47 -1.27
CA THR A 57 -3.01 5.27 -1.83
C THR A 57 -2.96 4.41 -3.09
N ALA A 58 -4.04 3.67 -3.34
CA ALA A 58 -4.24 2.93 -4.57
C ALA A 58 -5.51 3.42 -5.25
N ARG A 59 -5.42 3.68 -6.55
CA ARG A 59 -6.58 3.96 -7.40
C ARG A 59 -7.00 2.68 -8.10
N ASN A 60 -8.24 2.28 -7.85
CA ASN A 60 -8.87 1.21 -8.61
C ASN A 60 -9.78 1.82 -9.68
N GLU A 61 -9.75 1.27 -10.89
CA GLU A 61 -10.63 1.68 -11.98
C GLU A 61 -11.61 0.55 -12.31
N GLY A 62 -12.87 0.92 -12.56
CA GLY A 62 -13.87 -0.02 -13.05
C GLY A 62 -13.69 -0.29 -14.53
N GLU A 63 -13.95 -1.52 -14.97
CA GLU A 63 -14.03 -1.84 -16.39
C GLU A 63 -15.43 -1.53 -16.93
N SER A 64 -15.52 -0.99 -18.14
CA SER A 64 -16.83 -0.74 -18.77
C SER A 64 -17.58 -2.07 -18.97
N ASN A 65 -18.78 -2.15 -18.38
CA ASN A 65 -19.66 -3.33 -18.39
C ASN A 65 -19.24 -4.50 -17.47
N SER A 66 -18.39 -4.27 -16.47
CA SER A 66 -18.12 -5.25 -15.42
C SER A 66 -18.38 -4.67 -14.02
N ALA A 67 -18.75 -5.53 -13.08
CA ALA A 67 -18.79 -5.20 -11.65
C ALA A 67 -17.40 -5.33 -10.98
N THR A 68 -16.36 -5.59 -11.76
CA THR A 68 -14.97 -5.71 -11.28
C THR A 68 -14.21 -4.39 -11.41
N SER A 69 -13.18 -4.24 -10.57
CA SER A 69 -12.21 -3.17 -10.69
C SER A 69 -10.78 -3.73 -10.73
N SER A 70 -9.86 -2.95 -11.29
CA SER A 70 -8.45 -3.31 -11.35
C SER A 70 -7.57 -2.18 -10.83
N LEU A 71 -6.38 -2.53 -10.32
CA LEU A 71 -5.41 -1.55 -9.87
C LEU A 71 -4.88 -0.72 -11.05
N ASN A 72 -5.09 0.59 -11.02
CA ASN A 72 -4.63 1.52 -12.06
C ASN A 72 -3.33 2.23 -11.64
N SER A 73 -3.27 2.74 -10.42
CA SER A 73 -2.09 3.42 -9.92
C SER A 73 -1.91 3.29 -8.42
N VAL A 74 -0.67 3.46 -7.98
CA VAL A 74 -0.28 3.57 -6.57
C VAL A 74 0.44 4.91 -6.39
N ALA A 75 0.10 5.65 -5.35
CA ALA A 75 0.74 6.91 -5.04
C ALA A 75 1.32 6.91 -3.62
N LEU A 76 2.54 7.42 -3.47
CA LEU A 76 3.19 7.75 -2.20
C LEU A 76 3.16 9.26 -2.02
N HIS A 77 2.68 9.70 -0.87
CA HIS A 77 2.77 11.08 -0.40
C HIS A 77 3.54 11.12 0.92
N MET A 78 4.59 11.93 0.99
CA MET A 78 5.46 12.06 2.16
C MET A 78 6.24 13.37 2.09
N GLU A 79 6.17 14.21 3.13
CA GLU A 79 7.06 15.39 3.29
C GLU A 79 7.24 16.26 2.03
N GLY A 80 6.12 16.62 1.36
CA GLY A 80 6.12 17.42 0.13
C GLY A 80 6.42 16.62 -1.15
N LEU A 81 6.95 15.41 -1.04
CA LEU A 81 7.15 14.48 -2.15
C LEU A 81 5.85 13.74 -2.47
N HIS A 82 5.46 13.76 -3.74
CA HIS A 82 4.35 12.97 -4.26
C HIS A 82 4.80 12.18 -5.49
N ILE A 83 4.80 10.85 -5.37
CA ILE A 83 5.22 9.91 -6.41
C ILE A 83 4.00 9.08 -6.81
N VAL A 84 3.72 8.99 -8.11
CA VAL A 84 2.65 8.15 -8.66
C VAL A 84 3.23 7.14 -9.63
N ILE A 85 2.92 5.87 -9.43
CA ILE A 85 3.28 4.76 -10.31
C ILE A 85 2.01 4.27 -10.99
N GLY A 86 1.94 4.40 -12.31
CA GLY A 86 0.82 3.93 -13.12
C GLY A 86 0.98 2.48 -13.61
N LYS A 87 -0.12 1.87 -14.04
CA LYS A 87 -0.20 0.51 -14.62
C LYS A 87 0.74 0.29 -15.82
N ASN A 88 1.06 1.36 -16.54
CA ASN A 88 2.01 1.38 -17.66
C ASN A 88 3.48 1.54 -17.23
N LYS A 89 3.78 1.40 -15.93
CA LYS A 89 5.10 1.61 -15.33
C LYS A 89 5.64 3.03 -15.48
N GLN A 90 4.79 4.00 -15.86
CA GLN A 90 5.18 5.40 -15.85
C GLN A 90 5.18 5.92 -14.43
N VAL A 91 6.20 6.70 -14.11
CA VAL A 91 6.42 7.29 -12.79
C VAL A 91 6.33 8.81 -12.94
N TYR A 92 5.44 9.41 -12.16
CA TYR A 92 5.32 10.86 -12.05
C TYR A 92 5.79 11.28 -10.67
N VAL A 93 6.61 12.34 -10.62
CA VAL A 93 7.16 12.88 -9.37
C VAL A 93 6.86 14.37 -9.33
N SER A 94 6.31 14.82 -8.21
CA SER A 94 6.10 16.24 -7.88
C SER A 94 6.61 16.53 -6.48
N VAL A 95 7.11 17.75 -6.29
CA VAL A 95 7.67 18.30 -5.03
C VAL A 95 7.00 19.61 -4.67
#